data_AF-A0A1H7A5A2-F1
#
_entry.id   AF-A0A1H7A5A2-F1
#
_cell.length_a   1.000
_cell.length_b   1.000
_cell.length_c   1.000
_cell.angle_alpha   90.00
_cell.angle_beta   90.00
_cell.angle_gamma   90.00
#
_symmetry.space_group_name_H-M   'P 1'
#
loop_
_entity.id
_entity.type
_entity.pdbx_description
1 polymer ?
#
loop_
_entity_poly.entity_id
_entity_poly.type
_entity_poly.pdbx_seq_one_letter_code
_entity_poly.pdbx_strand_id
1 'polypeptide(L)'
;MSVGLMPAANPPTFDPLECASRSHEVQRLAWRVKACVDQADTVLASLRRAQMDHWLSPAGRAYRTTIALHASALMRARESLDAAVASVLRHSQNVSVSGERGP
;
A
#
# COMPACT_ATOMS: atom_id res chain seq x y z
N MET A 1 51.18 16.35 -16.92
CA MET A 1 49.73 16.07 -16.83
C MET A 1 49.46 15.51 -15.44
N SER A 2 48.96 16.34 -14.51
CA SER A 2 48.66 15.92 -13.15
C SER A 2 47.17 15.60 -13.07
N VAL A 3 46.86 14.31 -12.89
CA VAL A 3 45.50 13.83 -12.67
C VAL A 3 45.10 14.24 -11.26
N GLY A 4 44.18 15.20 -11.15
CA GLY A 4 43.63 15.63 -9.86
C GLY A 4 42.87 14.48 -9.21
N LEU A 5 43.34 14.04 -8.03
CA LEU A 5 42.57 13.15 -7.16
C LEU A 5 41.24 13.83 -6.81
N MET A 6 40.13 13.20 -7.21
CA MET A 6 38.83 13.50 -6.61
C MET A 6 38.85 13.07 -5.14
N PRO A 7 38.38 13.90 -4.20
CA PRO A 7 38.27 13.48 -2.81
C PRO A 7 37.26 12.33 -2.72
N ALA A 8 37.65 11.25 -2.04
CA ALA A 8 36.76 10.13 -1.75
C ALA A 8 35.49 10.66 -1.07
N ALA A 9 34.32 10.31 -1.59
CA ALA A 9 33.05 10.66 -0.98
C ALA A 9 33.05 10.12 0.46
N ASN A 10 32.90 11.00 1.45
CA ASN A 10 32.78 10.60 2.85
C ASN A 10 31.65 9.56 2.96
N PRO A 11 31.87 8.44 3.69
CA PRO A 11 30.80 7.47 3.89
C PRO A 11 29.62 8.16 4.59
N PRO A 12 28.37 7.85 4.21
CA PRO A 12 27.22 8.44 4.85
C PRO A 12 27.25 8.11 6.35
N THR A 13 27.26 9.15 7.19
CA THR A 13 27.20 9.00 8.64
C THR A 13 25.85 8.42 9.03
N PHE A 14 25.84 7.35 9.81
CA PHE A 14 24.59 6.81 10.35
C PHE A 14 24.01 7.76 11.41
N ASP A 15 22.74 8.13 11.26
CA ASP A 15 21.98 8.89 12.25
C ASP A 15 20.75 8.06 12.70
N PRO A 16 20.71 7.59 13.96
CA PRO A 16 19.58 6.85 14.53
C PRO A 16 18.26 7.61 14.51
N LEU A 17 18.27 8.95 14.65
CA LEU A 17 17.06 9.77 14.72
C LEU A 17 16.43 9.92 13.33
N GLU A 18 17.24 10.13 12.30
CA GLU A 18 16.83 10.10 10.89
C GLU A 18 16.27 8.72 10.48
N CYS A 19 16.88 7.64 10.97
CA CYS A 19 16.40 6.28 10.70
C CYS A 19 15.04 6.01 11.36
N ALA A 20 14.89 6.42 12.63
CA ALA A 20 13.63 6.29 13.37
C ALA A 20 12.51 7.15 12.75
N SER A 21 12.82 8.38 12.32
CA SER A 21 11.85 9.27 11.67
C SER A 21 11.32 8.65 10.37
N ARG A 22 12.22 8.19 9.48
CA ARG A 22 11.87 7.51 8.23
C ARG A 22 11.04 6.25 8.47
N SER A 23 11.42 5.44 9.46
CA SER A 23 10.66 4.23 9.83
C SER A 23 9.23 4.57 10.26
N HIS A 24 9.05 5.64 11.04
CA HIS A 24 7.74 6.13 11.45
C HIS A 24 6.90 6.67 10.29
N GLU A 25 7.51 7.39 9.33
CA GLU A 25 6.78 7.85 8.13
C GLU A 25 6.27 6.71 7.26
N VAL A 26 7.09 5.67 7.08
CA VAL A 26 6.73 4.46 6.34
C VAL A 26 5.60 3.70 7.05
N GLN A 27 5.63 3.62 8.38
CA GLN A 27 4.53 3.04 9.17
C GLN A 27 3.23 3.84 9.03
N ARG A 28 3.31 5.19 9.06
CA ARG A 28 2.16 6.06 8.84
C ARG A 28 1.56 5.89 7.45
N LEU A 29 2.39 5.69 6.43
CA LEU A 29 1.93 5.33 5.08
C LEU A 29 1.19 3.98 5.09
N ALA A 30 1.76 2.95 5.71
CA ALA A 30 1.12 1.64 5.82
C ALA A 30 -0.26 1.74 6.49
N TRP A 31 -0.39 2.54 7.55
CA TRP A 31 -1.67 2.77 8.23
C TRP A 31 -2.71 3.43 7.31
N ARG A 32 -2.33 4.46 6.56
CA ARG A 32 -3.23 5.12 5.59
C ARG A 32 -3.69 4.17 4.48
N VAL A 33 -2.78 3.33 3.98
CA VAL A 33 -3.13 2.32 2.97
C VAL A 33 -4.05 1.27 3.58
N LYS A 34 -3.85 0.87 4.84
CA LYS A 34 -4.75 -0.06 5.53
C LYS A 34 -6.16 0.51 5.71
N ALA A 35 -6.28 1.79 6.08
CA ALA A 35 -7.58 2.45 6.12
C ALA A 35 -8.30 2.44 4.76
N CYS A 36 -7.55 2.52 3.65
CA CYS A 36 -8.13 2.40 2.30
C CYS A 36 -8.65 0.97 2.01
N VAL A 37 -7.97 -0.07 2.51
CA VAL A 37 -8.44 -1.47 2.44
C VAL A 37 -9.77 -1.62 3.20
N ASP A 38 -9.88 -1.05 4.40
CA ASP A 38 -11.10 -1.13 5.22
C ASP A 38 -12.28 -0.39 4.57
N GLN A 39 -12.00 0.74 3.90
CA GLN A 39 -12.99 1.46 3.09
C GLN A 39 -13.43 0.64 1.88
N ALA A 40 -12.51 -0.04 1.18
CA ALA A 40 -12.86 -0.93 0.07
C ALA A 40 -13.76 -2.08 0.53
N ASP A 41 -13.53 -2.65 1.71
CA ASP A 41 -14.42 -3.66 2.31
C ASP A 41 -15.83 -3.12 2.57
N THR A 42 -15.92 -1.90 3.07
CA THR A 42 -17.21 -1.22 3.28
C THR A 42 -17.97 -1.01 1.97
N VAL A 43 -17.28 -0.62 0.91
CA VAL A 43 -17.86 -0.45 -0.43
C VAL A 43 -18.31 -1.80 -1.00
N LEU A 44 -17.51 -2.86 -0.89
CA LEU A 44 -17.88 -4.22 -1.32
C LEU A 44 -19.13 -4.73 -0.61
N ALA A 45 -19.23 -4.53 0.71
CA ALA A 45 -20.43 -4.87 1.47
C ALA A 45 -21.65 -4.06 1.02
N SER A 46 -21.46 -2.83 0.56
CA SER A 46 -22.53 -1.97 0.06
C SER A 46 -22.99 -2.38 -1.34
N LEU A 47 -22.07 -2.76 -2.23
CA LEU A 47 -22.40 -3.32 -3.56
C LEU A 47 -23.18 -4.64 -3.47
N ARG A 48 -22.88 -5.49 -2.47
CA ARG A 48 -23.66 -6.71 -2.21
C ARG A 48 -25.08 -6.39 -1.76
N ARG A 49 -25.28 -5.35 -0.96
CA ARG A 49 -26.61 -4.91 -0.50
C ARG A 49 -27.41 -4.18 -1.57
N ALA A 50 -26.74 -3.51 -2.51
CA ALA A 50 -27.38 -2.80 -3.62
C ALA A 50 -27.88 -3.73 -4.75
N GLN A 51 -27.72 -5.05 -4.62
CA GLN A 51 -28.23 -6.00 -5.60
C GLN A 51 -29.76 -5.90 -5.67
N MET A 52 -30.29 -5.71 -6.89
CA MET A 52 -31.72 -5.71 -7.15
C MET A 52 -32.15 -7.12 -7.58
N ASP A 53 -32.11 -8.08 -6.66
CA ASP A 53 -32.27 -9.52 -6.97
C ASP A 53 -33.63 -9.84 -7.60
N HIS A 54 -34.67 -9.11 -7.21
CA HIS A 54 -36.04 -9.30 -7.72
C HIS A 54 -36.31 -8.57 -9.05
N TRP A 55 -35.36 -7.79 -9.57
CA TRP A 55 -35.52 -7.15 -10.87
C TRP A 55 -35.12 -8.11 -11.99
N LEU A 56 -36.10 -8.87 -12.51
CA LEU A 56 -35.85 -10.00 -13.42
C LEU A 56 -35.74 -9.63 -14.91
N SER A 57 -35.96 -8.36 -15.26
CA SER A 57 -35.91 -7.89 -16.64
C SER A 57 -34.48 -7.99 -17.24
N PRO A 58 -34.31 -7.90 -18.57
CA PRO A 58 -32.99 -7.78 -19.19
C PRO A 58 -32.16 -6.63 -18.62
N ALA A 59 -32.79 -5.49 -18.31
CA ALA A 59 -32.14 -4.35 -17.67
C ALA A 59 -31.63 -4.68 -16.26
N GLY A 60 -32.43 -5.41 -15.47
CA GLY A 60 -32.01 -5.89 -14.14
C GLY A 60 -30.84 -6.86 -14.20
N ARG A 61 -30.81 -7.76 -15.20
CA ARG A 61 -29.65 -8.62 -15.45
C ARG A 61 -28.39 -7.82 -15.80
N ALA A 62 -28.52 -6.86 -16.72
CA ALA A 62 -27.40 -5.99 -17.11
C ALA A 62 -26.85 -5.21 -15.91
N TYR A 63 -27.72 -4.66 -15.06
CA TYR A 63 -27.34 -3.99 -13.83
C TYR A 63 -26.50 -4.90 -12.92
N ARG A 64 -26.98 -6.11 -12.61
CA ARG A 64 -26.24 -7.06 -11.75
C ARG A 64 -24.90 -7.47 -12.34
N THR A 65 -24.81 -7.67 -13.65
CA THR A 65 -23.54 -7.93 -14.35
C THR A 65 -22.56 -6.77 -14.14
N THR A 66 -23.01 -5.52 -14.30
CA THR A 66 -22.17 -4.34 -14.07
C THR A 66 -21.69 -4.24 -12.61
N ILE A 67 -22.57 -4.49 -11.63
CA ILE A 67 -22.16 -4.50 -10.22
C ILE A 67 -21.13 -5.62 -9.95
N ALA A 68 -21.32 -6.81 -10.51
CA ALA A 68 -20.36 -7.91 -10.37
C ALA A 68 -18.99 -7.55 -10.96
N LEU A 69 -18.95 -6.88 -12.12
CA LEU A 69 -17.71 -6.38 -12.72
C LEU A 69 -17.01 -5.38 -11.80
N HIS A 70 -17.72 -4.38 -11.28
CA HIS A 70 -17.14 -3.41 -10.35
C HIS A 70 -16.66 -4.04 -9.04
N ALA A 71 -17.43 -4.97 -8.47
CA ALA A 71 -17.02 -5.70 -7.29
C ALA A 71 -15.74 -6.51 -7.54
N SER A 72 -15.63 -7.17 -8.71
CA SER A 72 -14.43 -7.93 -9.08
C SER A 72 -13.18 -7.05 -9.25
N ALA A 73 -13.34 -5.85 -9.81
CA ALA A 73 -12.25 -4.90 -9.96
C ALA A 73 -11.81 -4.36 -8.59
N LEU A 74 -12.76 -4.03 -7.72
CA LEU A 74 -12.49 -3.54 -6.38
C LEU A 74 -11.84 -4.59 -5.48
N MET A 75 -12.25 -5.86 -5.56
CA MET A 75 -11.61 -6.95 -4.81
C MET A 75 -10.12 -7.09 -5.19
N ARG A 76 -9.80 -7.06 -6.48
CA ARG A 76 -8.40 -7.11 -6.95
C ARG A 76 -7.58 -5.91 -6.49
N ALA A 77 -8.17 -4.71 -6.55
CA ALA A 77 -7.51 -3.50 -6.06
C ALA A 77 -7.25 -3.57 -4.55
N ARG A 78 -8.23 -4.03 -3.78
CA ARG A 78 -8.11 -4.26 -2.33
C ARG A 78 -6.99 -5.24 -1.99
N GLU A 79 -6.94 -6.39 -2.68
CA GLU A 79 -5.88 -7.38 -2.49
C GLU A 79 -4.49 -6.80 -2.78
N SER A 80 -4.38 -6.01 -3.84
CA SER A 80 -3.13 -5.31 -4.18
C SER A 80 -2.70 -4.31 -3.10
N LEU A 81 -3.66 -3.57 -2.52
CA LEU A 81 -3.41 -2.64 -1.41
C LEU A 81 -2.97 -3.39 -0.14
N ASP A 82 -3.61 -4.50 0.20
CA ASP A 82 -3.26 -5.28 1.40
C ASP A 82 -1.85 -5.91 1.26
N ALA A 83 -1.50 -6.40 0.07
CA ALA A 83 -0.14 -6.85 -0.23
C ALA A 83 0.89 -5.71 -0.17
N ALA A 84 0.52 -4.51 -0.60
CA ALA A 84 1.36 -3.31 -0.49
C ALA A 84 1.60 -2.93 0.98
N VAL A 85 0.56 -2.95 1.84
CA VAL A 85 0.70 -2.71 3.29
C VAL A 85 1.72 -3.67 3.90
N ALA A 86 1.58 -4.97 3.64
CA ALA A 86 2.51 -5.98 4.15
C ALA A 86 3.96 -5.71 3.72
N SER A 87 4.15 -5.27 2.47
CA SER A 87 5.48 -4.95 1.93
C SER A 87 6.07 -3.68 2.55
N VAL A 88 5.26 -2.64 2.75
CA VAL A 88 5.66 -1.37 3.37
C VAL A 88 6.02 -1.59 4.85
N LEU A 89 5.25 -2.40 5.59
CA LEU A 89 5.55 -2.74 6.98
C LEU A 89 6.84 -3.56 7.11
N ARG A 90 7.07 -4.51 6.20
CA ARG A 90 8.35 -5.23 6.16
C ARG A 90 9.51 -4.28 5.85
N HIS A 91 9.31 -3.31 4.97
CA HIS A 91 10.32 -2.32 4.65
C HIS A 91 10.65 -1.43 5.86
N SER A 92 9.67 -0.97 6.63
CA SER A 92 9.95 -0.14 7.81
C SER A 92 10.79 -0.87 8.86
N GLN A 93 10.56 -2.17 9.06
CA GLN A 93 11.38 -3.01 9.95
C GLN A 93 12.83 -3.10 9.45
N ASN A 94 13.03 -3.27 8.14
CA ASN A 94 14.36 -3.36 7.54
C ASN A 94 15.11 -2.02 7.55
N VAL A 95 14.41 -0.89 7.43
CA VAL A 95 15.00 0.45 7.52
C VAL A 95 15.55 0.69 8.92
N SER A 96 14.83 0.26 9.97
CA SER A 96 15.32 0.33 11.36
C SER A 96 16.56 -0.56 11.59
N VAL A 97 16.55 -1.80 11.09
CA VAL A 97 17.65 -2.78 11.29
C VAL A 97 18.91 -2.43 10.50
N SER A 98 18.79 -1.78 9.34
CA SER A 98 19.95 -1.34 8.55
C SER A 98 20.75 -0.22 9.25
N GLY A 99 20.12 0.46 10.21
CA GLY A 99 20.80 1.43 11.08
C GLY A 99 21.63 0.79 12.19
N GLU A 100 21.14 -0.30 12.79
CA GLU A 100 21.83 -1.00 13.88
C GLU A 100 23.05 -1.82 13.41
N ARG A 101 23.21 -2.00 12.09
CA ARG A 101 24.25 -2.86 11.48
C ARG A 101 25.36 -2.07 10.75
N GLY A 102 25.62 -0.84 11.17
CA GLY A 102 26.83 -0.09 10.77
C GLY A 102 28.10 -0.68 11.41
N PRO A 103 29.28 -0.54 10.78
CA PRO A 103 30.55 -1.12 11.24
C PRO A 103 31.01 -0.63 12.61
#